data_AF-A0A831RKJ1-F1
#
_entry.id   AF-A0A831RKJ1-F1
#
_cell.length_a   1.000
_cell.length_b   1.000
_cell.length_c   1.000
_cell.angle_alpha   90.00
_cell.angle_beta   90.00
_cell.angle_gamma   90.00
#
_symmetry.space_group_name_H-M   'P 1'
#
loop_
_entity.id
_entity.type
_entity.pdbx_description
1 polymer ?
#
loop_
_entity_poly.entity_id
_entity_poly.type
_entity_poly.pdbx_seq_one_letter_code
_entity_poly.pdbx_strand_id
1 'polypeptide(L)' 'GFVEFTRLFEEREGRMGVVVTLLAVLELTRESLLELVQVEPFGPIHVKAAGAEERAVAEDGASRSGTTVA' A
#
# COMPACT_ATOMS: atom_id res chain seq x y z
N GLY A 1 -5.06 0.68 -3.55
CA GLY A 1 -4.23 0.69 -4.79
C GLY A 1 -2.76 0.52 -4.44
N PHE A 2 -1.93 0.18 -5.44
CA PHE A 2 -0.48 0.04 -5.28
C PHE A 2 0.25 1.38 -5.39
N VAL A 3 1.41 1.48 -4.73
CA VAL A 3 2.35 2.59 -4.77
C VAL A 3 3.75 2.05 -5.06
N GLU A 4 4.52 2.73 -5.91
CA GLU A 4 5.92 2.39 -6.16
C GLU A 4 6.78 2.66 -4.90
N PHE A 5 7.67 1.73 -4.57
CA PHE A 5 8.56 1.83 -3.40
C PHE A 5 9.40 3.11 -3.39
N THR A 6 9.83 3.59 -4.56
CA THR A 6 10.61 4.83 -4.72
C THR A 6 9.87 6.10 -4.30
N ARG A 7 8.54 6.03 -4.09
CA ARG A 7 7.74 7.15 -3.59
C ARG A 7 7.64 7.19 -2.07
N LEU A 8 8.23 6.21 -1.36
CA LEU A 8 8.15 6.09 0.10
C LEU A 8 9.30 6.80 0.83
N PHE A 9 10.24 7.38 0.10
CA PHE A 9 11.41 8.08 0.63
C PHE A 9 11.80 9.21 -0.32
N GLU A 10 12.60 10.14 0.18
CA GLU A 10 13.14 11.26 -0.58
C GLU A 10 14.63 11.04 -0.90
N GLU A 11 15.12 11.60 -2.01
CA GLU A 11 16.51 11.46 -2.44
C GLU A 11 17.53 11.92 -1.38
N ARG A 12 17.19 12.96 -0.60
CA ARG A 12 18.05 13.52 0.46
C ARG A 12 18.36 12.56 1.60
N GLU A 13 17.57 11.50 1.77
CA GLU A 13 17.81 10.47 2.79
C GLU A 13 18.95 9.51 2.40
N GLY A 14 19.32 9.50 1.11
CA GLY A 14 20.42 8.72 0.56
C GLY A 14 20.25 7.21 0.78
N ARG A 15 21.37 6.47 0.67
CA ARG A 15 21.36 5.00 0.78
C ARG A 15 20.78 4.49 2.10
N MET A 16 21.01 5.22 3.20
CA MET A 16 20.49 4.83 4.50
C MET A 16 18.96 4.92 4.55
N GLY A 17 18.37 5.98 4.00
CA GLY A 17 16.91 6.10 3.88
C GLY A 17 16.31 4.93 3.10
N VAL A 18 16.88 4.62 1.93
CA VAL A 18 16.42 3.49 1.10
C VAL A 18 16.44 2.17 1.87
N VAL A 19 17.53 1.87 2.57
CA VAL A 19 17.67 0.62 3.33
C VAL A 19 16.68 0.56 4.49
N VAL A 20 16.52 1.66 5.25
CA VAL A 20 15.58 1.71 6.38
C VAL A 20 14.14 1.57 5.89
N THR A 21 13.76 2.26 4.82
CA THR A 21 12.43 2.14 4.23
C THR A 21 12.17 0.74 3.69
N LEU A 22 13.17 0.09 3.08
CA LEU A 22 13.05 -1.31 2.66
C LEU A 22 12.83 -2.24 3.84
N LEU A 23 13.62 -2.11 4.91
CA LEU A 23 13.46 -2.90 6.14
C LEU A 23 12.09 -2.68 6.79
N ALA A 24 11.60 -1.45 6.83
CA ALA A 24 10.28 -1.13 7.36
C ALA A 24 9.16 -1.79 6.53
N VAL A 25 9.24 -1.72 5.20
CA VAL A 25 8.29 -2.40 4.31
C VAL A 25 8.32 -3.92 4.51
N LEU A 26 9.52 -4.52 4.57
CA LEU A 26 9.67 -5.96 4.81
C LEU A 26 9.10 -6.38 6.17
N GLU A 27 9.26 -5.56 7.20
CA GLU A 27 8.71 -5.83 8.53
C GLU A 27 7.18 -5.71 8.55
N LEU A 28 6.61 -4.68 7.90
CA LEU A 28 5.17 -4.55 7.77
C LEU A 28 4.56 -5.69 6.93
N THR A 29 5.27 -6.19 5.93
CA THR A 29 4.85 -7.39 5.19
C THR A 29 4.91 -8.65 6.04
N ARG A 30 5.92 -8.79 6.91
CA ARG A 30 6.01 -9.89 7.87
C ARG A 30 4.80 -9.93 8.81
N GLU A 31 4.34 -8.76 9.25
CA GLU A 31 3.15 -8.58 10.10
C GLU A 31 1.82 -8.55 9.31
N SER A 32 1.82 -8.89 8.01
CA SER A 32 0.64 -8.90 7.14
C SER A 32 -0.10 -7.55 7.03
N LEU A 33 0.60 -6.43 7.26
CA LEU A 33 0.04 -5.08 7.14
C LEU A 33 0.21 -4.50 5.72
N LEU A 34 1.24 -4.95 5.01
CA LEU A 34 1.52 -4.57 3.61
C LEU A 34 1.68 -5.79 2.71
N GLU A 35 1.18 -5.69 1.48
CA GLU A 35 1.51 -6.61 0.39
C GLU A 35 2.58 -5.96 -0.51
N LEU A 36 3.61 -6.74 -0.87
CA LEU A 36 4.71 -6.33 -1.73
C LEU A 36 4.75 -7.19 -3.00
N VAL A 37 4.94 -6.56 -4.16
CA VAL A 37 5.05 -7.23 -5.47
C VAL A 37 6.34 -6.82 -6.18
N GLN A 38 7.07 -7.81 -6.68
CA GLN A 38 8.23 -7.67 -7.58
C GLN A 38 8.23 -8.84 -8.57
N VAL A 39 8.19 -8.54 -9.87
CA VAL A 39 7.99 -9.57 -10.92
C VAL A 39 9.30 -10.23 -11.33
N GLU A 40 10.38 -9.46 -11.38
CA GLU A 40 11.71 -9.91 -11.82
C GLU A 40 12.79 -9.41 -10.84
N PRO A 41 13.93 -10.11 -10.72
CA PRO A 41 15.02 -9.68 -9.85
C PRO A 41 15.48 -8.26 -10.19
N PHE A 42 15.56 -7.40 -9.16
CA PHE A 42 15.90 -5.98 -9.30
C PHE A 42 14.92 -5.14 -10.14
N GLY A 43 13.79 -5.70 -10.55
CA GLY A 43 12.69 -4.96 -11.14
C GLY A 43 11.96 -4.08 -10.11
N PRO A 44 11.02 -3.24 -10.55
CA PRO A 44 10.27 -2.33 -9.69
C PRO A 44 9.54 -3.03 -8.55
N ILE A 45 9.59 -2.42 -7.37
CA ILE A 45 8.87 -2.87 -6.17
C ILE A 45 7.61 -2.02 -6.00
N HIS A 46 6.48 -2.69 -5.85
CA HIS A 46 5.19 -2.06 -5.56
C HIS A 46 4.66 -2.53 -4.22
N VAL A 47 4.06 -1.62 -3.44
CA VAL A 47 3.46 -1.91 -2.15
C VAL A 47 1.99 -1.51 -2.12
N LYS A 48 1.16 -2.23 -1.37
CA LYS A 48 -0.20 -1.79 -1.00
C LYS A 48 -0.52 -2.16 0.44
N ALA A 49 -1.42 -1.41 1.07
CA ALA A 49 -1.96 -1.79 2.36
C ALA A 49 -2.82 -3.07 2.24
N ALA A 50 -2.64 -3.98 3.19
CA ALA A 50 -3.49 -5.17 3.30
C ALA A 50 -4.95 -4.75 3.59
N GLY A 51 -5.91 -5.41 2.95
CA GLY A 51 -7.35 -5.11 3.12
C GLY A 51 -7.82 -3.78 2.52
N ALA A 52 -6.98 -3.04 1.80
CA ALA A 52 -7.36 -1.75 1.20
C ALA A 52 -8.44 -1.87 0.12
N GLU A 53 -8.53 -3.02 -0.57
CA GLU A 53 -9.61 -3.30 -1.54
C GLU A 53 -10.97 -3.47 -0.82
N GLU A 54 -10.99 -4.08 0.36
CA GLU A 54 -12.22 -4.36 1.11
C GLU A 54 -12.82 -3.10 1.76
N ARG A 55 -11.97 -2.12 2.12
CA ARG A 55 -12.41 -0.81 2.62
C ARG A 55 -12.95 0.10 1.51
N ALA A 56 -12.34 0.10 0.33
CA ALA A 56 -12.81 0.92 -0.79
C ALA A 56 -14.22 0.51 -1.26
N VAL A 57 -14.55 -0.79 -1.18
CA VAL A 57 -15.89 -1.31 -1.50
C VAL A 57 -16.91 -0.95 -0.40
N ALA A 58 -16.50 -0.93 0.87
CA ALA A 58 -17.38 -0.56 1.99
C ALA A 58 -17.79 0.92 1.98
N GLU A 59 -16.92 1.82 1.51
CA GLU A 59 -17.21 3.26 1.42
C GLU A 59 -18.16 3.60 0.25
N ASP A 60 -18.07 2.88 -0.88
CA ASP A 60 -18.95 3.09 -2.04
C ASP A 60 -20.38 2.54 -1.84
N GLY A 61 -20.55 1.59 -0.91
CA GLY A 61 -21.85 1.03 -0.52
C GLY A 61 -22.70 1.93 0.39
N ALA A 62 -22.08 2.88 1.10
CA ALA A 62 -22.77 3.77 2.04
C ALA A 62 -23.55 4.91 1.34
N SER A 63 -23.32 5.15 0.05
CA SER A 63 -23.97 6.23 -0.72
C SER A 63 -25.34 5.84 -1.33
N ARG A 64 -25.88 4.64 -1.09
CA ARG A 64 -27.18 4.19 -1.65
C ARG A 64 -28.33 4.03 -0.65
N SER A 65 -28.18 4.49 0.60
CA SER A 65 -29.31 4.54 1.55
C SER A 65 -29.96 5.93 1.53
N GLY A 66 -30.67 6.22 0.44
CA GLY A 66 -31.47 7.43 0.27
C GLY A 66 -32.90 7.07 -0.13
N THR A 67 -33.74 6.91 0.89
CA THR A 67 -35.20 7.12 0.85
C THR A 67 -36.07 6.00 0.23
N THR A 68 -36.59 5.14 1.09
CA THR A 68 -37.96 4.63 0.98
C THR A 68 -38.89 5.64 1.68
N VAL A 69 -39.84 6.25 0.98
CA VAL A 69 -41.09 6.73 1.60
C VAL A 69 -42.25 6.53 0.62
N ALA A 70 -43.21 5.71 1.08
CA ALA A 70 -44.64 5.58 0.71
C ALA A 70 -45.02 5.24 -0.73
#